data_AF-A0A2G9UFG0-F1
#
_entry.id   AF-A0A2G9UFG0-F1
#
_cell.length_a   1.000
_cell.length_b   1.000
_cell.length_c   1.000
_cell.angle_alpha   90.00
_cell.angle_beta   90.00
_cell.angle_gamma   90.00
#
_symmetry.space_group_name_H-M   'P 1'
#
loop_
_entity.id
_entity.type
_entity.pdbx_description
1 polymer ?
#
loop_
_entity_poly.entity_id
_entity_poly.type
_entity_poly.pdbx_seq_one_letter_code
_entity_poly.pdbx_strand_id
1 'polypeptide(L)'
;MVMLHEALILAEKLLTDSFYGGREPGFADYMTYPFMERIWIWTHEPGVTDLRIDAFPSIAYPKLQRWFALMKSRAEVITVSQPLWRHRLFNKGYVTGNPDYDAGLDFRRQH
;
A
#
# COMPACT_ATOMS: atom_id res chain seq x y z
N MET A 1 -7.74 3.27 -15.14
CA MET A 1 -7.45 1.88 -14.73
C MET A 1 -6.44 1.18 -15.64
N VAL A 2 -6.48 1.31 -16.97
CA VAL A 2 -5.50 0.68 -17.89
C VAL A 2 -4.04 0.91 -17.47
N MET A 3 -3.66 2.16 -17.18
CA MET A 3 -2.30 2.51 -16.72
C MET A 3 -1.89 1.84 -15.39
N LEU A 4 -2.84 1.57 -14.49
CA LEU A 4 -2.54 0.88 -13.22
C LEU A 4 -2.19 -0.58 -13.49
N HIS A 5 -2.99 -1.28 -14.30
CA HIS A 5 -2.70 -2.68 -14.63
C HIS A 5 -1.42 -2.83 -15.44
N GLU A 6 -1.12 -1.90 -16.36
CA GLU A 6 0.16 -1.88 -17.08
C GLU A 6 1.35 -1.73 -16.13
N ALA A 7 1.23 -0.83 -15.14
CA ALA A 7 2.25 -0.67 -14.10
C ALA A 7 2.40 -1.93 -13.24
N LEU A 8 1.30 -2.58 -12.87
CA LEU A 8 1.32 -3.84 -12.09
C LEU A 8 1.91 -5.00 -12.90
N ILE A 9 1.63 -5.09 -14.21
CA ILE A 9 2.25 -6.07 -15.12
C ILE A 9 3.76 -5.85 -15.20
N LEU A 10 4.19 -4.60 -15.33
CA LEU A 10 5.62 -4.27 -15.36
C LEU A 10 6.29 -4.60 -14.01
N ALA A 11 5.66 -4.22 -12.90
CA ALA A 11 6.12 -4.49 -11.55
C ALA A 11 6.26 -6.01 -11.29
N GLU A 12 5.28 -6.81 -11.70
CA GLU A 12 5.32 -8.27 -11.67
C GLU A 12 6.47 -8.80 -12.52
N LYS A 13 6.64 -8.31 -13.75
CA LYS A 13 7.70 -8.77 -14.66
C LYS A 13 9.11 -8.52 -14.10
N LEU A 14 9.33 -7.36 -13.47
CA LEU A 14 10.63 -6.95 -12.94
C LEU A 14 11.04 -7.69 -11.66
N LEU A 15 10.11 -8.32 -10.94
CA LEU A 15 10.44 -9.20 -9.81
C LEU A 15 11.07 -10.50 -10.33
N THR A 16 12.39 -10.63 -10.24
CA THR A 16 13.13 -11.85 -10.63
C THR A 16 13.49 -12.74 -9.43
N ASP A 17 13.41 -12.21 -8.21
CA ASP A 17 13.61 -12.91 -6.94
C ASP A 17 12.53 -12.45 -5.93
N SER A 18 12.78 -12.60 -4.63
CA SER A 18 11.85 -12.26 -3.55
C SER A 18 11.57 -10.75 -3.45
N PHE A 19 12.55 -9.94 -3.83
CA PHE A 19 12.53 -8.48 -3.83
C PHE A 19 13.10 -7.91 -5.13
N TYR A 20 12.85 -6.63 -5.41
CA TYR A 20 13.52 -5.91 -6.50
C TYR A 20 15.03 -5.79 -6.26
N GLY A 21 15.47 -5.77 -4.99
CA GLY A 21 16.87 -5.87 -4.58
C GLY A 21 17.47 -7.28 -4.64
N GLY A 22 16.72 -8.30 -5.04
CA GLY A 22 17.16 -9.71 -5.05
C GLY A 22 16.61 -10.50 -3.86
N ARG A 23 17.49 -11.15 -3.09
CA ARG A 23 17.08 -11.97 -1.93
C ARG A 23 16.61 -11.16 -0.72
N GLU A 24 17.11 -9.94 -0.58
CA GLU A 24 16.74 -9.00 0.48
C GLU A 24 16.20 -7.69 -0.14
N PRO A 25 15.33 -6.96 0.58
CA PRO A 25 14.81 -5.69 0.09
C PRO A 25 15.93 -4.67 -0.09
N GLY A 26 15.92 -4.00 -1.23
CA GLY A 26 16.84 -2.92 -1.56
C GLY A 26 16.13 -1.58 -1.70
N PHE A 27 16.85 -0.60 -2.23
CA PHE A 27 16.35 0.75 -2.45
C PHE A 27 15.02 0.77 -3.24
N ALA A 28 14.93 0.01 -4.34
CA ALA A 28 13.75 -0.05 -5.18
C ALA A 28 12.50 -0.55 -4.41
N ASP A 29 12.67 -1.50 -3.49
CA ASP A 29 11.58 -2.03 -2.69
C ASP A 29 11.00 -0.96 -1.75
N TYR A 30 11.85 -0.27 -1.00
CA TYR A 30 11.40 0.77 -0.06
C TYR A 30 10.86 2.02 -0.76
N MET A 31 11.33 2.35 -1.96
CA MET A 31 10.78 3.46 -2.74
C MET A 31 9.42 3.11 -3.37
N THR A 32 9.16 1.82 -3.63
CA THR A 32 7.92 1.36 -4.28
C THR A 32 6.83 1.03 -3.26
N TYR A 33 7.19 0.44 -2.13
CA TYR A 33 6.25 -0.07 -1.13
C TYR A 33 5.21 0.95 -0.64
N PRO A 34 5.55 2.22 -0.31
CA PRO A 34 4.56 3.18 0.16
C PRO A 34 3.42 3.40 -0.83
N PHE A 35 3.70 3.39 -2.14
CA PHE A 35 2.66 3.54 -3.16
C PHE A 35 1.78 2.29 -3.26
N MET A 36 2.37 1.10 -3.20
CA MET A 36 1.63 -0.17 -3.21
C MET A 36 0.75 -0.31 -1.96
N GLU A 37 1.24 0.10 -0.79
CA GLU A 37 0.45 0.15 0.45
C GLU A 37 -0.74 1.09 0.32
N ARG A 38 -0.54 2.28 -0.29
CA ARG A 38 -1.64 3.23 -0.54
C ARG A 38 -2.69 2.66 -1.50
N ILE A 39 -2.27 1.98 -2.57
CA ILE A 39 -3.21 1.31 -3.49
C ILE A 39 -4.00 0.23 -2.73
N TRP A 40 -3.34 -0.59 -1.91
CA TRP A 40 -4.00 -1.60 -1.07
C TRP A 40 -5.01 -0.99 -0.10
N ILE A 41 -4.68 0.15 0.52
CA ILE A 41 -5.61 0.92 1.36
C ILE A 41 -6.83 1.36 0.55
N TRP A 42 -6.62 1.92 -0.65
CA TRP A 42 -7.72 2.37 -1.52
C TRP A 42 -8.61 1.23 -2.01
N THR A 43 -8.09 0.00 -2.12
CA THR A 43 -8.90 -1.19 -2.43
C THR A 43 -9.96 -1.49 -1.37
N HIS A 44 -9.86 -0.94 -0.16
CA HIS A 44 -10.91 -1.05 0.87
C HIS A 44 -12.09 -0.07 0.67
N GLU A 45 -11.95 0.90 -0.23
CA GLU A 45 -13.04 1.82 -0.58
C GLU A 45 -13.84 1.25 -1.76
N PRO A 46 -15.16 1.06 -1.62
CA PRO A 46 -16.00 0.45 -2.65
C PRO A 46 -15.90 1.18 -4.00
N GLY A 47 -15.64 0.42 -5.06
CA GLY A 47 -15.65 0.93 -6.44
C GLY A 47 -14.41 1.75 -6.84
N VAL A 48 -13.39 1.88 -5.98
CA VAL A 48 -12.16 2.63 -6.31
C VAL A 48 -11.20 1.81 -7.16
N THR A 49 -11.07 0.50 -6.89
CA THR A 49 -10.23 -0.42 -7.66
C THR A 49 -10.93 -1.76 -7.86
N ASP A 50 -10.57 -2.49 -8.90
CA ASP A 50 -10.95 -3.89 -9.14
C ASP A 50 -9.98 -4.92 -8.49
N LEU A 51 -8.97 -4.41 -7.76
CA LEU A 51 -7.98 -5.23 -7.07
C LEU A 51 -8.59 -5.96 -5.87
N ARG A 52 -7.92 -7.03 -5.42
CA ARG A 52 -8.36 -7.85 -4.30
C ARG A 52 -7.79 -7.36 -2.98
N ILE A 53 -8.62 -7.29 -1.93
CA ILE A 53 -8.17 -6.95 -0.58
C ILE A 53 -7.42 -8.13 0.06
N ASP A 54 -7.99 -9.33 -0.05
CA ASP A 54 -7.57 -10.58 0.56
C ASP A 54 -6.39 -11.25 -0.16
N ALA A 55 -6.22 -10.92 -1.44
CA ALA A 55 -5.21 -11.48 -2.33
C ALA A 55 -4.57 -10.37 -3.20
N PHE A 56 -4.22 -9.25 -2.57
CA PHE A 56 -3.70 -8.07 -3.25
C PHE A 56 -2.38 -8.35 -4.01
N PRO A 57 -2.19 -7.78 -5.22
CA PRO A 57 -3.17 -7.02 -6.01
C PRO A 57 -4.24 -7.90 -6.66
N SER A 58 -3.87 -9.08 -7.15
CA SER A 58 -4.79 -10.14 -7.59
C SER A 58 -4.00 -11.45 -7.81
N ILE A 59 -4.71 -12.55 -8.07
CA ILE A 59 -4.09 -13.85 -8.43
C ILE A 59 -3.28 -13.80 -9.73
N ALA A 60 -3.48 -12.79 -10.59
CA ALA A 60 -2.73 -12.61 -11.82
C ALA A 60 -1.30 -12.09 -11.59
N TYR A 61 -0.99 -11.63 -10.37
CA TYR A 61 0.30 -11.04 -10.00
C TYR A 61 0.95 -11.81 -8.83
N PRO A 62 1.27 -13.11 -9.01
CA PRO A 62 1.71 -13.97 -7.92
C PRO A 62 3.03 -13.52 -7.27
N LYS A 63 4.00 -13.00 -8.05
CA LYS A 63 5.27 -12.52 -7.49
C LYS A 63 5.06 -11.24 -6.71
N LEU A 64 4.27 -10.31 -7.24
CA LEU A 64 3.96 -9.04 -6.60
C LEU A 64 3.13 -9.22 -5.33
N GLN A 65 2.21 -10.19 -5.32
CA GLN A 65 1.48 -10.59 -4.12
C GLN A 65 2.44 -11.10 -3.04
N ARG A 66 3.34 -12.03 -3.40
CA ARG A 66 4.36 -12.54 -2.46
C ARG A 66 5.26 -11.40 -1.97
N TRP A 67 5.73 -10.56 -2.87
CA TRP A 67 6.57 -9.40 -2.54
C TRP A 67 5.87 -8.45 -1.56
N PHE A 68 4.60 -8.13 -1.80
CA PHE A 68 3.84 -7.24 -0.92
C PHE A 68 3.70 -7.82 0.50
N ALA A 69 3.40 -9.13 0.59
CA ALA A 69 3.33 -9.82 1.87
C ALA A 69 4.67 -9.84 2.61
N LEU A 70 5.77 -10.02 1.88
CA LEU A 70 7.13 -9.97 2.43
C LEU A 70 7.53 -8.57 2.90
N MET A 71 7.22 -7.52 2.13
CA MET A 71 7.51 -6.15 2.54
C MET A 71 6.69 -5.72 3.75
N LYS A 72 5.39 -6.05 3.78
CA LYS A 72 4.48 -5.73 4.89
C LYS A 72 4.90 -6.38 6.21
N SER A 73 5.65 -7.48 6.18
CA SER A 73 6.14 -8.17 7.37
C SER A 73 7.52 -7.68 7.86
N ARG A 74 8.17 -6.75 7.14
CA ARG A 74 9.47 -6.22 7.56
C ARG A 74 9.36 -5.31 8.77
N ALA A 75 10.32 -5.39 9.68
CA ALA A 75 10.29 -4.65 10.95
C ALA A 75 10.26 -3.13 10.73
N GLU A 76 11.10 -2.63 9.82
CA GLU A 76 11.19 -1.23 9.45
C GLU A 76 9.91 -0.71 8.78
N VAL A 77 9.22 -1.55 8.00
CA VAL A 77 7.93 -1.22 7.40
C VAL A 77 6.85 -1.15 8.47
N ILE A 78 6.73 -2.18 9.31
CA ILE A 78 5.76 -2.22 10.42
C ILE A 78 5.94 -1.03 11.36
N THR A 79 7.19 -0.63 11.63
CA THR A 79 7.51 0.48 12.54
C THR A 79 6.94 1.82 12.07
N VAL A 80 6.85 2.04 10.75
CA VAL A 80 6.40 3.31 10.17
C VAL A 80 4.97 3.27 9.63
N SER A 81 4.41 2.08 9.40
CA SER A 81 3.03 1.91 8.94
C SER A 81 2.03 2.47 9.95
N GLN A 82 0.94 3.05 9.44
CA GLN A 82 -0.19 3.48 10.25
C GLN A 82 -1.35 2.48 10.12
N PRO A 83 -2.21 2.35 11.15
CA PRO A 83 -3.37 1.48 11.04
C PRO A 83 -4.32 1.96 9.94
N LEU A 84 -4.97 1.01 9.26
CA LEU A 84 -5.87 1.28 8.13
C LEU A 84 -6.91 2.37 8.43
N TRP A 85 -7.52 2.34 9.62
CA TRP A 85 -8.54 3.32 10.01
C TRP A 85 -8.03 4.76 10.00
N ARG A 86 -6.75 4.98 10.33
CA ARG A 86 -6.14 6.31 10.36
C ARG A 86 -5.95 6.85 8.95
N HIS A 87 -5.53 6.00 8.02
CA HIS A 87 -5.48 6.36 6.61
C HIS A 87 -6.87 6.67 6.04
N ARG A 88 -7.88 5.87 6.37
CA ARG A 88 -9.26 6.14 5.94
C ARG A 88 -9.79 7.47 6.49
N LEU A 89 -9.45 7.81 7.74
CA LEU A 89 -9.82 9.10 8.34
C LEU A 89 -9.17 10.27 7.58
N PHE A 90 -7.86 10.22 7.36
CA PHE A 90 -7.13 11.21 6.56
C PHE A 90 -7.72 11.34 5.13
N ASN A 91 -7.97 10.21 4.47
CA ASN A 91 -8.44 10.16 3.09
C ASN A 91 -9.79 10.85 2.88
N LYS A 92 -10.70 10.81 3.86
CA LYS A 92 -12.00 11.52 3.79
C LYS A 92 -11.82 13.03 3.55
N GLY A 93 -10.89 13.64 4.28
CA GLY A 93 -10.54 15.05 4.11
C GLY A 93 -9.76 15.28 2.82
N TYR A 94 -8.78 14.42 2.55
CA TYR A 94 -7.90 14.55 1.38
C TYR A 94 -8.67 14.60 0.05
N VAL A 95 -9.65 13.72 -0.16
CA VAL A 95 -10.42 13.68 -1.43
C VAL A 95 -11.33 14.89 -1.64
N THR A 96 -11.65 15.62 -0.57
CA THR A 96 -12.46 16.84 -0.63
C THR A 96 -11.61 18.11 -0.61
N GLY A 97 -10.28 17.98 -0.63
CA GLY A 97 -9.35 19.10 -0.55
C GLY A 97 -9.13 19.67 0.84
N ASN A 98 -9.63 19.01 1.90
CA ASN A 98 -9.53 19.44 3.30
C ASN A 98 -8.88 18.34 4.17
N PRO A 99 -7.61 17.96 3.93
CA PRO A 99 -6.95 16.89 4.68
C PRO A 99 -6.77 17.26 6.16
N ASP A 100 -7.08 16.33 7.05
CA ASP A 100 -6.75 16.40 8.47
C ASP A 100 -5.42 15.69 8.73
N TYR A 101 -4.32 16.46 8.80
CA TYR A 101 -2.99 15.93 9.07
C TYR A 101 -2.83 15.40 10.50
N ASP A 102 -3.73 15.77 11.41
CA ASP A 102 -3.78 15.32 12.80
C ASP A 102 -4.78 14.15 12.99
N ALA A 103 -5.25 13.55 11.89
CA ALA A 103 -6.22 12.46 11.89
C ALA A 103 -5.83 11.35 12.88
N GLY A 104 -6.66 11.18 13.92
CA GLY A 104 -6.47 10.15 14.93
C GLY A 104 -5.45 10.48 16.03
N LEU A 105 -5.09 11.76 16.21
CA LEU A 105 -4.36 12.29 17.36
C LEU A 105 -5.26 12.74 18.51
N ASP A 106 -6.56 12.96 18.27
CA ASP A 106 -7.54 13.41 19.28
C ASP A 106 -7.99 12.32 20.26
N PHE A 107 -7.06 11.75 21.01
CA PHE A 107 -7.38 10.98 22.23
C PHE A 107 -7.29 11.80 23.52
N ARG A 108 -6.83 13.06 23.50
CA ARG A 108 -6.68 13.91 24.70
C ARG A 108 -6.72 15.42 24.42
N ARG A 109 -7.86 15.99 24.03
CA ARG A 109 -8.13 17.44 24.17
C ARG A 109 -9.60 17.69 24.53
N GLN A 110 -10.03 17.07 25.63
CA GLN A 110 -11.15 17.56 26.43
C GLN A 110 -10.62 17.70 27.86
N HIS A 111 -10.04 18.85 28.15
CA HIS A 111 -9.81 19.35 29.50
C HIS A 111 -10.55 20.68 29.61
#